data_AF-A0AAV2LH08-F1
#
_entry.id   AF-A0AAV2LH08-F1
#
_cell.length_a   1.000
_cell.length_b   1.000
_cell.length_c   1.000
_cell.angle_alpha   90.00
_cell.angle_beta   90.00
_cell.angle_gamma   90.00
#
_symmetry.space_group_name_H-M   'P 1'
#
loop_
_entity.id
_entity.type
_entity.pdbx_description
1 polymer ?
#
loop_
_entity_poly.entity_id
_entity_poly.type
_entity_poly.pdbx_seq_one_letter_code
_entity_poly.pdbx_strand_id
1 'polypeptide(L)'
;MEILALVWKLERTEWIAFDTGISHSVKEGLKEFVHKYWECPQIIPRCQWGAKPHNGTPLPLSLPLDHLFVHHTYTPSAPCLTFSDCARDMRAMQRFHQDERGWRDIGYSFVVGSDGYVYEGAGWNTVGTHTRGQNSIGYGVSFIGNYTALLPSRHSMDLLRHQLVQCAVGGGRLVSNFTLKGHRQMVNYTTCPGDALFSEITKWDNFRQ
;
A
#
# COMPACT_ATOMS: atom_id res chain seq x y z
N MET A 1 -21.92 -55.82 33.29
CA MET A 1 -22.12 -54.40 33.67
C MET A 1 -20.91 -53.51 33.37
N GLU A 2 -19.77 -54.02 32.86
CA GLU A 2 -18.59 -53.17 32.60
C GLU A 2 -18.56 -52.51 31.21
N ILE A 3 -19.22 -53.11 30.21
CA ILE A 3 -19.24 -52.57 28.83
C ILE A 3 -20.05 -51.27 28.74
N LEU A 4 -21.19 -51.21 29.45
CA LEU A 4 -22.01 -49.98 29.52
C LEU A 4 -21.30 -48.85 30.27
N ALA A 5 -20.46 -49.16 31.26
CA ALA A 5 -19.68 -48.16 31.98
C ALA A 5 -18.53 -47.58 31.12
N LEU A 6 -17.97 -48.37 30.19
CA LEU A 6 -16.97 -47.89 29.23
C LEU A 6 -17.60 -47.00 28.14
N VAL A 7 -18.76 -47.40 27.61
CA VAL A 7 -19.52 -46.59 26.64
C VAL A 7 -19.93 -45.25 27.25
N TRP A 8 -20.39 -45.25 28.51
CA TRP A 8 -20.73 -44.01 29.22
C TRP A 8 -19.52 -43.14 29.63
N LYS A 9 -18.30 -43.69 29.59
CA LYS A 9 -17.04 -42.95 29.76
C LYS A 9 -16.56 -42.36 28.42
N LEU A 10 -16.81 -43.06 27.31
CA LEU A 10 -16.52 -42.61 25.94
C LEU A 10 -17.52 -41.54 25.45
N GLU A 11 -18.80 -41.66 25.78
CA GLU A 11 -19.80 -40.61 25.50
C GLU A 11 -19.56 -39.34 26.32
N ARG A 12 -18.86 -39.44 27.46
CA ARG A 12 -18.44 -38.27 28.26
C ARG A 12 -17.03 -37.77 27.96
N THR A 13 -16.35 -38.34 26.97
CA THR A 13 -15.13 -37.76 26.38
C THR A 13 -15.42 -36.74 25.26
N GLU A 14 -16.68 -36.36 25.04
CA GLU A 14 -17.06 -35.12 24.31
C GLU A 14 -16.54 -33.83 24.98
N TRP A 15 -15.77 -33.95 26.07
CA TRP A 15 -14.97 -32.88 26.67
C TRP A 15 -13.57 -32.71 26.05
N ILE A 16 -13.30 -33.23 24.85
CA ILE A 16 -12.41 -32.46 23.98
C ILE A 16 -13.20 -31.21 23.66
N ALA A 17 -13.04 -30.21 24.53
CA ALA A 17 -13.48 -28.86 24.31
C ALA A 17 -13.29 -28.59 22.82
N PHE A 18 -14.36 -28.18 22.14
CA PHE A 18 -14.18 -27.30 21.01
C PHE A 18 -13.26 -26.21 21.53
N ASP A 19 -11.96 -26.35 21.26
CA ASP A 19 -10.97 -25.41 21.72
C ASP A 19 -11.23 -24.18 20.85
N THR A 20 -12.17 -23.38 21.33
CA THR A 20 -12.61 -22.14 20.70
C THR A 20 -11.41 -21.21 20.54
N GLY A 21 -10.40 -21.36 21.41
CA GLY A 21 -9.09 -20.73 21.28
C GLY A 21 -8.35 -21.18 20.02
N ILE A 22 -8.12 -22.49 19.84
CA ILE A 22 -7.47 -23.02 18.62
C ILE A 22 -8.27 -22.66 17.37
N SER A 23 -9.60 -22.84 17.36
CA SER A 23 -10.42 -22.50 16.20
C SER A 23 -10.37 -21.01 15.87
N HIS A 24 -10.36 -20.13 16.88
CA HIS A 24 -10.21 -18.69 16.70
C HIS A 24 -8.82 -18.35 16.16
N SER A 25 -7.75 -18.88 16.75
CA SER A 25 -6.37 -18.66 16.29
C SER A 25 -6.15 -19.15 14.86
N VAL A 26 -6.74 -20.29 14.48
CA VAL A 26 -6.69 -20.79 13.09
C VAL A 26 -7.44 -19.86 12.14
N LYS A 27 -8.61 -19.35 12.53
CA LYS A 27 -9.37 -18.39 11.71
C LYS A 27 -8.62 -17.07 11.53
N GLU A 28 -8.06 -16.52 12.60
CA GLU A 28 -7.28 -15.28 12.54
C GLU A 28 -6.00 -15.47 11.74
N GLY A 29 -5.27 -16.57 11.94
CA GLY A 29 -4.07 -16.89 11.16
C GLY A 29 -4.36 -17.09 9.67
N LEU A 30 -5.48 -17.76 9.33
CA LEU A 30 -5.91 -17.92 7.94
C LEU A 30 -6.30 -16.57 7.32
N LYS A 31 -7.02 -15.73 8.07
CA LYS A 31 -7.38 -14.38 7.62
C LYS A 31 -6.15 -13.53 7.35
N GLU A 32 -5.17 -13.55 8.26
CA GLU A 32 -3.90 -12.83 8.06
C GLU A 32 -3.11 -13.39 6.86
N PHE A 33 -3.06 -14.71 6.70
CA PHE A 33 -2.41 -15.36 5.57
C PHE A 33 -3.06 -14.98 4.24
N VAL A 34 -4.37 -15.13 4.13
CA VAL A 34 -5.12 -14.78 2.91
C VAL A 34 -4.96 -13.30 2.60
N HIS A 35 -5.09 -12.44 3.60
CA HIS A 35 -4.89 -11.01 3.43
C HIS A 35 -3.50 -10.69 2.86
N LYS A 36 -2.45 -11.25 3.48
CA LYS A 36 -1.06 -10.96 3.11
C LYS A 36 -0.63 -11.56 1.77
N TYR A 37 -1.06 -12.77 1.46
CA TYR A 37 -0.54 -13.54 0.32
C TYR A 37 -1.50 -13.66 -0.86
N TRP A 38 -2.79 -13.34 -0.67
CA TRP A 38 -3.82 -13.47 -1.71
C TRP A 38 -4.48 -12.13 -2.06
N GLU A 39 -4.77 -11.29 -1.06
CA GLU A 39 -5.46 -10.01 -1.30
C GLU A 39 -4.51 -8.86 -1.64
N CYS A 40 -3.29 -8.89 -1.11
CA CYS A 40 -2.31 -7.84 -1.35
C CYS A 40 -1.51 -8.06 -2.64
N PRO A 41 -1.22 -6.99 -3.41
CA PRO A 41 -0.29 -7.08 -4.53
C PRO A 41 1.10 -7.45 -4.01
N GLN A 42 1.99 -7.89 -4.90
CA GLN A 42 3.40 -8.05 -4.54
C GLN A 42 4.02 -6.68 -4.24
N ILE A 43 4.18 -6.38 -2.94
CA ILE A 43 4.84 -5.18 -2.44
C ILE A 43 6.31 -5.53 -2.18
N ILE A 44 7.20 -4.97 -2.99
CA ILE A 44 8.65 -5.07 -2.82
C ILE A 44 9.04 -4.25 -1.58
N PRO A 45 9.49 -4.91 -0.49
CA PRO A 45 9.87 -4.21 0.73
C PRO A 45 11.15 -3.41 0.53
N ARG A 46 11.35 -2.43 1.41
CA ARG A 46 12.51 -1.53 1.41
C ARG A 46 13.87 -2.23 1.22
N CYS A 47 14.07 -3.35 1.90
CA CYS A 47 15.32 -4.11 1.83
C CYS A 47 15.60 -4.71 0.43
N GLN A 48 14.56 -5.10 -0.31
CA GLN A 48 14.74 -5.75 -1.62
C GLN A 48 15.14 -4.77 -2.71
N TRP A 49 14.58 -3.55 -2.72
CA TRP A 49 14.98 -2.52 -3.68
C TRP A 49 16.23 -1.72 -3.25
N GLY A 50 16.82 -2.05 -2.10
CA GLY A 50 18.07 -1.47 -1.62
C GLY A 50 17.89 -0.06 -1.04
N ALA A 51 16.82 0.16 -0.28
CA ALA A 51 16.55 1.41 0.41
C ALA A 51 17.63 1.75 1.44
N LYS A 52 18.03 3.02 1.50
CA LYS A 52 18.69 3.57 2.68
C LYS A 52 17.72 3.58 3.88
N PRO A 53 18.23 3.58 5.12
CA PRO A 53 17.45 3.87 6.31
C PRO A 53 16.80 5.27 6.24
N HIS A 54 15.79 5.50 7.08
CA HIS A 54 15.24 6.83 7.29
C HIS A 54 16.29 7.74 7.96
N ASN A 55 16.30 9.03 7.60
CA ASN A 55 17.03 10.04 8.33
C ASN A 55 16.22 10.44 9.57
N GLY A 56 16.72 10.03 10.74
CA GLY A 56 16.05 10.24 12.03
C GLY A 56 14.87 9.30 12.28
N THR A 57 14.11 9.57 13.33
CA THR A 57 13.01 8.70 13.77
C THR A 57 11.78 8.84 12.86
N PRO A 58 11.28 7.74 12.27
CA PRO A 58 10.01 7.73 11.55
C PRO A 58 8.85 8.20 12.43
N LEU A 59 7.93 8.99 11.87
CA LEU A 59 6.72 9.41 12.59
C LEU A 59 5.58 8.42 12.30
N PRO A 60 4.91 7.88 13.33
CA PRO A 60 3.85 6.91 13.13
C PRO A 60 2.58 7.57 12.54
N LEU A 61 1.85 6.82 11.73
CA LEU A 61 0.49 7.17 11.28
C LEU A 61 -0.56 6.75 12.33
N SER A 62 -1.67 7.50 12.38
CA SER A 62 -2.87 7.09 13.12
C SER A 62 -3.85 6.45 12.14
N LEU A 63 -3.97 5.12 12.19
CA LEU A 63 -4.80 4.34 11.27
C LEU A 63 -6.24 4.14 11.82
N PRO A 64 -7.24 3.88 10.96
CA PRO A 64 -7.17 3.90 9.49
C PRO A 64 -7.09 5.32 8.94
N LEU A 65 -6.45 5.46 7.77
CA LEU A 65 -6.47 6.70 7.00
C LEU A 65 -7.78 6.84 6.21
N ASP A 66 -8.11 8.05 5.80
CA ASP A 66 -9.32 8.37 5.04
C ASP A 66 -9.05 8.99 3.67
N HIS A 67 -7.79 9.17 3.29
CA HIS A 67 -7.40 9.73 1.99
C HIS A 67 -6.39 8.87 1.22
N LEU A 68 -6.48 8.93 -0.11
CA LEU A 68 -5.50 8.40 -1.04
C LEU A 68 -5.15 9.48 -2.07
N PHE A 69 -3.87 9.81 -2.18
CA PHE A 69 -3.36 10.81 -3.10
C PHE A 69 -2.57 10.17 -4.23
N VAL A 70 -3.00 10.37 -5.46
CA VAL A 70 -2.33 9.84 -6.66
C VAL A 70 -1.29 10.84 -7.18
N HIS A 71 -0.09 10.32 -7.45
CA HIS A 71 1.06 11.04 -7.99
C HIS A 71 1.60 10.37 -9.25
N HIS A 72 2.39 11.14 -10.00
CA HIS A 72 3.41 10.59 -10.89
C HIS A 72 4.78 11.05 -10.40
N THR A 73 5.85 10.40 -10.84
CA THR A 73 7.20 10.84 -10.46
C THR A 73 7.63 12.07 -11.25
N TYR A 74 7.18 12.19 -12.52
CA TYR A 74 7.66 13.15 -13.54
C TYR A 74 9.15 12.97 -13.87
N THR A 75 10.00 12.84 -12.87
CA THR A 75 11.40 12.41 -12.94
C THR A 75 11.61 11.34 -11.87
N PRO A 76 11.99 10.10 -12.23
CA PRO A 76 12.23 9.60 -13.58
C PRO A 76 10.97 9.67 -14.47
N SER A 77 11.16 9.99 -15.75
CA SER A 77 10.07 10.30 -16.70
C SER A 77 9.63 9.10 -17.54
N ALA A 78 10.53 8.15 -17.79
CA ALA A 78 10.21 6.92 -18.49
C ALA A 78 9.65 5.88 -17.50
N PRO A 79 8.70 5.03 -17.94
CA PRO A 79 8.29 3.87 -17.16
C PRO A 79 9.48 2.90 -17.03
N CYS A 80 9.72 2.39 -15.83
CA CYS A 80 10.69 1.33 -15.59
C CYS A 80 10.02 -0.04 -15.85
N LEU A 81 10.67 -0.91 -16.64
CA LEU A 81 10.06 -2.15 -17.14
C LEU A 81 10.67 -3.43 -16.54
N THR A 82 11.76 -3.28 -15.77
CA THR A 82 12.40 -4.40 -15.07
C THR A 82 12.57 -4.04 -13.60
N PHE A 83 12.64 -5.07 -12.75
CA PHE A 83 12.95 -4.88 -11.33
C PHE A 83 14.22 -4.05 -11.11
N SER A 84 15.27 -4.31 -11.89
CA SER A 84 16.54 -3.59 -11.77
C SER A 84 16.38 -2.09 -12.07
N ASP A 85 15.63 -1.74 -13.12
CA ASP A 85 15.35 -0.35 -13.48
C ASP A 85 14.48 0.33 -12.43
N CYS A 86 13.40 -0.32 -12.00
CA CYS A 86 12.50 0.26 -11.00
C CYS A 86 13.18 0.43 -9.65
N ALA A 87 13.98 -0.56 -9.21
CA ALA A 87 14.76 -0.43 -7.99
C ALA A 87 15.83 0.67 -8.10
N ARG A 88 16.48 0.86 -9.25
CA ARG A 88 17.39 1.98 -9.51
C ARG A 88 16.66 3.32 -9.37
N ASP A 89 15.49 3.42 -9.98
CA ASP A 89 14.67 4.63 -9.99
C ASP A 89 14.15 4.96 -8.58
N MET A 90 13.72 3.96 -7.80
CA MET A 90 13.40 4.08 -6.38
C MET A 90 14.57 4.64 -5.56
N ARG A 91 15.77 4.08 -5.73
CA ARG A 91 16.97 4.58 -5.05
C ARG A 91 17.35 6.00 -5.50
N ALA A 92 17.14 6.35 -6.77
CA ALA A 92 17.40 7.70 -7.27
C ALA A 92 16.44 8.72 -6.64
N MET A 93 15.14 8.40 -6.58
CA MET A 93 14.16 9.25 -5.91
C MET A 93 14.43 9.37 -4.41
N GLN A 94 14.81 8.27 -3.73
CA GLN A 94 15.15 8.32 -2.31
C GLN A 94 16.37 9.23 -2.07
N ARG A 95 17.44 9.09 -2.87
CA ARG A 95 18.61 9.98 -2.76
C ARG A 95 18.24 11.44 -2.98
N PHE A 96 17.49 11.75 -4.03
CA PHE A 96 17.03 13.12 -4.29
C PHE A 96 16.22 13.68 -3.10
N HIS A 97 15.28 12.89 -2.56
CA HIS A 97 14.47 13.31 -1.42
C HIS A 97 15.29 13.50 -0.13
N GLN A 98 16.22 12.60 0.18
CA GLN A 98 17.03 12.70 1.39
C GLN A 98 18.16 13.72 1.27
N ASP A 99 18.95 13.62 0.21
CA ASP A 99 20.23 14.32 0.08
C ASP A 99 20.03 15.75 -0.48
N GLU A 100 19.07 15.96 -1.39
CA GLU A 100 18.82 17.29 -1.98
C GLU A 100 17.67 18.05 -1.32
N ARG A 101 16.60 17.35 -0.90
CA ARG A 101 15.45 17.99 -0.21
C ARG A 101 15.51 17.94 1.31
N GLY A 102 16.45 17.21 1.89
CA GLY A 102 16.58 17.06 3.34
C GLY A 102 15.41 16.31 4.00
N TRP A 103 14.67 15.51 3.25
CA TRP A 103 13.55 14.73 3.78
C TRP A 103 14.05 13.52 4.54
N ARG A 104 13.17 12.95 5.38
CA ARG A 104 13.53 11.74 6.13
C ARG A 104 13.74 10.54 5.23
N ASP A 105 13.03 10.46 4.12
CA ASP A 105 13.04 9.31 3.22
C ASP A 105 12.42 9.66 1.86
N ILE A 106 12.23 8.67 0.99
CA ILE A 106 11.37 8.81 -0.19
C ILE A 106 9.97 9.30 0.23
N GLY A 107 9.48 10.37 -0.40
CA GLY A 107 8.28 11.07 0.08
C GLY A 107 6.97 10.29 -0.05
N TYR A 108 6.89 9.30 -0.97
CA TYR A 108 5.68 8.53 -1.22
C TYR A 108 5.51 7.37 -0.22
N SER A 109 4.27 7.03 0.12
CA SER A 109 3.97 5.83 0.90
C SER A 109 4.27 4.57 0.08
N PHE A 110 3.81 4.56 -1.18
CA PHE A 110 4.07 3.49 -2.14
C PHE A 110 4.36 4.06 -3.53
N VAL A 111 5.06 3.27 -4.34
CA VAL A 111 5.38 3.63 -5.72
C VAL A 111 5.09 2.44 -6.63
N VAL A 112 4.39 2.65 -7.74
CA VAL A 112 4.04 1.61 -8.71
C VAL A 112 4.99 1.66 -9.89
N GLY A 113 5.66 0.54 -10.16
CA GLY A 113 6.50 0.33 -11.34
C GLY A 113 5.69 -0.16 -12.54
N SER A 114 6.27 -0.05 -13.74
CA SER A 114 5.70 -0.68 -14.95
C SER A 114 6.21 -2.10 -15.18
N ASP A 115 7.05 -2.60 -14.27
CA ASP A 115 7.48 -3.99 -14.15
C ASP A 115 6.44 -4.90 -13.45
N GLY A 116 5.31 -4.34 -13.01
CA GLY A 116 4.21 -5.08 -12.39
C GLY A 116 4.27 -5.17 -10.87
N TYR A 117 5.14 -4.40 -10.22
CA TYR A 117 5.28 -4.40 -8.76
C TYR A 117 4.88 -3.08 -8.10
N VAL A 118 4.50 -3.18 -6.83
CA VAL A 118 4.38 -2.03 -5.93
C VAL A 118 5.63 -2.00 -5.06
N TYR A 119 6.24 -0.85 -4.88
CA TYR A 119 7.44 -0.64 -4.08
C TYR A 119 7.08 0.10 -2.79
N GLU A 120 7.53 -0.44 -1.66
CA GLU A 120 7.36 0.18 -0.34
C GLU A 120 8.25 1.42 -0.22
N GLY A 121 7.65 2.60 -0.04
CA GLY A 121 8.33 3.83 0.32
C GLY A 121 8.34 4.02 1.84
N ALA A 122 7.69 5.08 2.34
CA ALA A 122 7.41 5.23 3.78
C ALA A 122 6.51 4.10 4.32
N GLY A 123 5.74 3.44 3.44
CA GLY A 123 4.96 2.26 3.75
C GLY A 123 3.68 2.55 4.54
N TRP A 124 3.17 1.51 5.20
CA TRP A 124 1.84 1.52 5.82
C TRP A 124 1.74 2.34 7.10
N ASN A 125 2.84 2.45 7.86
CA ASN A 125 2.80 2.88 9.26
C ASN A 125 3.52 4.19 9.54
N THR A 126 4.16 4.80 8.52
CA THR A 126 4.98 6.00 8.67
C THR A 126 4.43 7.15 7.82
N VAL A 127 4.41 8.35 8.40
CA VAL A 127 4.01 9.59 7.71
C VAL A 127 5.00 9.90 6.59
N GLY A 128 4.48 10.05 5.36
CA GLY A 128 5.27 10.41 4.17
C GLY A 128 5.53 11.92 4.02
N THR A 129 6.00 12.35 2.86
CA THR A 129 6.22 13.76 2.48
C THR A 129 5.79 14.02 1.04
N HIS A 130 4.64 13.47 0.64
CA HIS A 130 4.15 13.48 -0.74
C HIS A 130 3.19 14.63 -1.04
N THR A 131 2.33 15.00 -0.10
CA THR A 131 1.23 15.96 -0.31
C THR A 131 1.19 16.95 0.84
N ARG A 132 1.58 18.20 0.58
CA ARG A 132 1.68 19.24 1.61
C ARG A 132 0.34 19.41 2.36
N GLY A 133 0.40 19.37 3.70
CA GLY A 133 -0.77 19.49 4.57
C GLY A 133 -1.63 18.23 4.72
N GLN A 134 -1.31 17.15 4.01
CA GLN A 134 -2.15 15.94 3.94
C GLN A 134 -1.39 14.64 4.29
N ASN A 135 -0.08 14.72 4.52
CA ASN A 135 0.79 13.55 4.72
C ASN A 135 0.37 12.63 5.87
N SER A 136 -0.30 13.16 6.90
CA SER A 136 -0.68 12.40 8.10
C SER A 136 -2.07 11.76 8.01
N ILE A 137 -2.87 12.09 6.98
CA ILE A 137 -4.26 11.62 6.85
C ILE A 137 -4.48 10.71 5.65
N GLY A 138 -3.48 10.57 4.77
CA GLY A 138 -3.63 9.74 3.58
C GLY A 138 -2.34 9.21 3.03
N TYR A 139 -2.46 8.11 2.27
CA TYR A 139 -1.34 7.52 1.56
C TYR A 139 -1.07 8.26 0.26
N GLY A 140 0.19 8.57 -0.02
CA GLY A 140 0.63 9.06 -1.32
C GLY A 140 1.17 7.93 -2.16
N VAL A 141 0.51 7.63 -3.29
CA VAL A 141 0.96 6.58 -4.21
C VAL A 141 1.35 7.19 -5.55
N SER A 142 2.59 6.94 -5.98
CA SER A 142 3.14 7.49 -7.21
C SER A 142 3.33 6.43 -8.27
N PHE A 143 3.09 6.75 -9.54
CA PHE A 143 3.51 5.92 -10.68
C PHE A 143 4.86 6.42 -11.21
N ILE A 144 5.82 5.51 -11.41
CA ILE A 144 7.09 5.85 -12.07
C ILE A 144 6.80 6.21 -13.53
N GLY A 145 7.06 7.47 -13.89
CA GLY A 145 6.91 8.02 -15.23
C GLY A 145 6.34 9.44 -15.25
N ASN A 146 6.25 9.99 -16.46
CA ASN A 146 5.56 11.24 -16.76
C ASN A 146 4.24 10.97 -17.50
N TYR A 147 3.14 11.13 -16.77
CA TYR A 147 1.79 10.86 -17.26
C TYR A 147 0.99 12.13 -17.60
N THR A 148 1.67 13.17 -18.06
CA THR A 148 1.00 14.37 -18.58
C THR A 148 0.25 14.07 -19.87
N ALA A 149 0.87 13.39 -20.83
CA ALA A 149 0.27 13.11 -22.15
C ALA A 149 -0.11 11.63 -22.35
N LEU A 150 0.43 10.72 -21.54
CA LEU A 150 0.22 9.28 -21.66
C LEU A 150 -0.31 8.72 -20.33
N LEU A 151 -0.97 7.57 -20.39
CA LEU A 151 -1.38 6.83 -19.20
C LEU A 151 -0.31 5.82 -18.78
N PRO A 152 -0.23 5.47 -17.48
CA PRO A 152 0.44 4.24 -17.06
C PRO A 152 -0.21 3.03 -17.73
N SER A 153 0.50 1.90 -17.77
CA SER A 153 -0.10 0.67 -18.26
C SER A 153 -1.38 0.33 -17.46
N ARG A 154 -2.38 -0.27 -18.12
CA ARG A 154 -3.60 -0.71 -17.42
C ARG A 154 -3.29 -1.61 -16.23
N HIS A 155 -2.31 -2.50 -16.39
CA HIS A 155 -1.84 -3.38 -15.33
C HIS A 155 -1.30 -2.59 -14.13
N SER A 156 -0.42 -1.61 -14.34
CA SER A 156 0.09 -0.74 -13.28
C SER A 156 -1.06 0.00 -12.58
N MET A 157 -2.00 0.58 -13.33
CA MET A 157 -3.16 1.27 -12.73
C MET A 157 -4.01 0.33 -11.87
N ASP A 158 -4.23 -0.91 -12.31
CA ASP A 158 -5.00 -1.92 -11.56
C ASP A 158 -4.31 -2.36 -10.27
N LEU A 159 -2.96 -2.33 -10.20
CA LEU A 159 -2.22 -2.57 -8.95
C LEU A 159 -2.60 -1.55 -7.87
N LEU A 160 -2.74 -0.28 -8.22
CA LEU A 160 -3.21 0.75 -7.28
C LEU A 160 -4.72 0.65 -7.07
N ARG A 161 -5.48 0.78 -8.16
CA ARG A 161 -6.93 0.99 -8.15
C ARG A 161 -7.67 -0.13 -7.43
N HIS A 162 -7.23 -1.37 -7.62
CA HIS A 162 -7.91 -2.55 -7.08
C HIS A 162 -7.09 -3.19 -5.97
N GLN A 163 -5.87 -3.64 -6.26
CA GLN A 163 -5.15 -4.54 -5.36
C GLN A 163 -4.62 -3.83 -4.11
N LEU A 164 -3.91 -2.72 -4.27
CA LEU A 164 -3.34 -1.98 -3.15
C LEU A 164 -4.43 -1.35 -2.28
N VAL A 165 -5.50 -0.84 -2.89
CA VAL A 165 -6.68 -0.34 -2.17
C VAL A 165 -7.36 -1.45 -1.38
N GLN A 166 -7.63 -2.61 -2.00
CA GLN A 166 -8.23 -3.75 -1.31
C GLN A 166 -7.36 -4.22 -0.14
N CYS A 167 -6.04 -4.30 -0.34
CA CYS A 167 -5.07 -4.61 0.71
C CYS A 167 -5.08 -3.58 1.86
N ALA A 168 -5.20 -2.28 1.55
CA ALA A 168 -5.27 -1.24 2.57
C ALA A 168 -6.57 -1.33 3.38
N VAL A 169 -7.71 -1.51 2.70
CA VAL A 169 -9.03 -1.59 3.33
C VAL A 169 -9.21 -2.87 4.13
N GLY A 170 -8.92 -4.03 3.53
CA GLY A 170 -9.03 -5.34 4.20
C GLY A 170 -8.13 -5.46 5.43
N GLY A 171 -7.02 -4.72 5.44
CA GLY A 171 -6.10 -4.66 6.56
C GLY A 171 -6.39 -3.59 7.61
N GLY A 172 -7.51 -2.85 7.48
CA GLY A 172 -7.87 -1.78 8.41
C GLY A 172 -6.93 -0.56 8.37
N ARG A 173 -6.22 -0.36 7.26
CA ARG A 173 -5.25 0.74 7.07
C ARG A 173 -5.87 1.94 6.35
N LEU A 174 -6.95 1.71 5.61
CA LEU A 174 -7.72 2.70 4.88
C LEU A 174 -9.20 2.42 5.10
N VAL A 175 -10.02 3.43 5.35
CA VAL A 175 -11.48 3.25 5.42
C VAL A 175 -12.04 2.91 4.04
N SER A 176 -13.13 2.14 3.96
CA SER A 176 -13.70 1.71 2.67
C SER A 176 -14.27 2.86 1.83
N ASN A 177 -14.78 3.92 2.47
CA ASN A 177 -15.32 5.13 1.84
C ASN A 177 -14.29 6.27 1.79
N PHE A 178 -13.01 5.94 1.64
CA PHE A 178 -11.92 6.93 1.58
C PHE A 178 -12.14 7.96 0.46
N THR A 179 -11.40 9.06 0.50
CA THR A 179 -11.37 10.08 -0.53
C THR A 179 -10.13 9.92 -1.42
N LEU A 180 -10.35 9.69 -2.71
CA LEU A 180 -9.30 9.67 -3.72
C LEU A 180 -9.15 11.06 -4.36
N LYS A 181 -7.93 11.59 -4.38
CA LYS A 181 -7.59 12.86 -5.04
C LYS A 181 -6.27 12.76 -5.78
N GLY A 182 -6.12 13.54 -6.85
CA GLY A 182 -4.81 13.81 -7.46
C GLY A 182 -4.06 14.90 -6.70
N HIS A 183 -2.73 14.86 -6.70
CA HIS A 183 -1.90 15.84 -5.98
C HIS A 183 -2.27 17.31 -6.30
N ARG A 184 -2.55 17.63 -7.57
CA ARG A 184 -2.96 18.98 -8.01
C ARG A 184 -4.18 19.55 -7.30
N GLN A 185 -5.04 18.72 -6.69
CA GLN A 185 -6.20 19.20 -5.96
C GLN A 185 -5.85 19.79 -4.58
N MET A 186 -4.63 19.52 -4.09
CA MET A 186 -4.23 19.92 -2.73
C MET A 186 -3.37 21.19 -2.70
N VAL A 187 -2.73 21.54 -3.81
CA VAL A 187 -1.84 22.70 -3.93
C VAL A 187 -1.89 23.29 -5.34
N ASN A 188 -1.71 24.61 -5.47
CA ASN A 188 -1.87 25.35 -6.73
C ASN A 188 -0.59 25.45 -7.60
N TYR A 189 0.50 24.78 -7.22
CA TYR A 189 1.80 24.90 -7.89
C TYR A 189 2.29 23.59 -8.53
N THR A 190 1.43 22.58 -8.67
CA THR A 190 1.79 21.28 -9.26
C THR A 190 0.78 20.84 -10.30
N THR A 191 1.27 20.24 -11.37
CA THR A 191 0.46 19.53 -12.37
C THR A 191 0.37 18.03 -12.09
N CYS A 192 1.05 17.52 -11.05
CA CYS A 192 0.98 16.11 -10.65
C CYS A 192 -0.48 15.68 -10.38
N PRO A 193 -0.96 14.50 -10.84
CA PRO A 193 -0.22 13.37 -11.43
C PRO A 193 -0.05 13.41 -12.97
N GLY A 194 -0.12 14.59 -13.60
CA GLY A 194 -0.15 14.74 -15.06
C GLY A 194 -1.57 14.66 -15.62
N ASP A 195 -1.83 15.37 -16.73
CA ASP A 195 -3.20 15.59 -17.24
C ASP A 195 -3.90 14.32 -17.68
N ALA A 196 -3.20 13.44 -18.41
CA ALA A 196 -3.76 12.16 -18.83
C ALA A 196 -4.13 11.29 -17.62
N LEU A 197 -3.21 11.10 -16.66
CA LEU A 197 -3.50 10.29 -15.46
C LEU A 197 -4.54 10.95 -14.56
N PHE A 198 -4.54 12.28 -14.42
CA PHE A 198 -5.57 12.98 -13.66
C PHE A 198 -6.96 12.78 -14.28
N SER A 199 -7.07 12.90 -15.60
CA SER A 199 -8.32 12.64 -16.33
C SER A 199 -8.80 11.20 -16.20
N GLU A 200 -7.90 10.25 -15.99
CA GLU A 200 -8.25 8.86 -15.77
C GLU A 200 -8.75 8.59 -14.35
N ILE A 201 -8.06 9.10 -13.32
CA ILE A 201 -8.47 8.86 -11.92
C ILE A 201 -9.81 9.52 -11.56
N THR A 202 -10.28 10.51 -12.32
CA THR A 202 -11.63 11.09 -12.10
C THR A 202 -12.76 10.09 -12.32
N LYS A 203 -12.47 8.98 -13.01
CA LYS A 203 -13.40 7.90 -13.32
C LYS A 203 -13.33 6.76 -12.30
N TRP A 204 -12.38 6.81 -11.37
CA TRP A 204 -12.20 5.75 -10.38
C TRP A 204 -13.18 5.94 -9.23
N ASP A 205 -13.52 4.83 -8.58
CA ASP A 205 -14.31 4.87 -7.35
C ASP A 205 -13.62 5.75 -6.30
N ASN A 206 -14.43 6.34 -5.42
CA ASN A 206 -13.98 7.21 -4.34
C ASN A 206 -13.29 8.52 -4.77
N PHE A 207 -13.17 8.82 -6.08
CA PHE A 207 -12.70 10.13 -6.53
C PHE A 207 -13.63 11.26 -6.05
N ARG A 208 -13.04 12.33 -5.51
CA ARG A 208 -13.77 13.55 -5.11
C ARG A 208 -13.15 14.78 -5.76
N GLN A 209 -13.99 15.59 -6.41
CA GLN A 209 -13.60 16.86 -7.03
C GLN A 209 -12.99 17.83 -6.01
#